data_AF-A0A6B3G982-F1
#
_entry.id   AF-A0A6B3G982-F1
#
_cell.length_a   1.000
_cell.length_b   1.000
_cell.length_c   1.000
_cell.angle_alpha   90.00
_cell.angle_beta   90.00
_cell.angle_gamma   90.00
#
_symmetry.space_group_name_H-M   'P 1'
#
loop_
_entity.id
_entity.type
_entity.pdbx_description
1 polymer ?
#
loop_
_entity_poly.entity_id
_entity_poly.type
_entity_poly.pdbx_seq_one_letter_code
_entity_poly.pdbx_strand_id
1 'polypeptide(L)'
;LLREHLGKAAASARGPSWAAAPAAPVSRVRAVALLPADYGVFCLVFLLLGAPGAFRAGYAVLAVVHTLFLAAFLAKWFRELKALRAG
;
A
#
# COMPACT_ATOMS: atom_id res chain seq x y z
N LEU A 1 -37.71 12.77 -21.23
CA LEU A 1 -37.74 12.55 -19.76
C LEU A 1 -36.50 11.81 -19.24
N LEU A 2 -36.36 10.47 -19.34
CA LEU A 2 -35.18 9.76 -18.79
C LEU A 2 -33.81 10.21 -19.37
N ARG A 3 -33.75 10.48 -20.68
CA ARG A 3 -32.52 10.91 -21.38
C ARG A 3 -32.03 12.30 -20.95
N GLU A 4 -32.96 13.17 -20.55
CA GLU A 4 -32.65 14.51 -20.04
C GLU A 4 -32.12 14.47 -18.60
N HIS A 5 -32.57 13.50 -17.79
CA HIS A 5 -32.05 13.28 -16.44
C HIS A 5 -30.62 12.72 -16.45
N LEU A 6 -30.30 11.82 -17.39
CA LEU A 6 -28.94 11.30 -17.57
C LEU A 6 -27.95 12.37 -18.03
N GLY A 7 -28.38 13.27 -18.93
CA GLY A 7 -27.57 14.40 -19.40
C GLY A 7 -27.25 15.41 -18.29
N LYS A 8 -28.21 15.70 -17.40
CA LYS A 8 -28.00 16.57 -16.24
C LYS A 8 -27.09 15.93 -15.18
N ALA A 9 -27.22 14.63 -14.92
CA ALA A 9 -26.35 13.91 -14.00
C ALA A 9 -24.88 13.86 -14.49
N ALA A 10 -24.67 13.62 -15.79
CA ALA A 10 -23.34 13.59 -16.41
C ALA A 10 -22.70 14.98 -16.57
N ALA A 11 -23.49 16.05 -16.57
CA ALA A 11 -23.01 17.43 -16.51
C ALA A 11 -22.67 17.85 -15.07
N SER A 12 -23.43 17.39 -14.08
CA SER A 12 -23.15 17.62 -12.65
C SER A 12 -21.92 16.87 -12.15
N ALA A 13 -21.52 15.78 -12.83
CA ALA A 13 -20.37 14.95 -12.46
C ALA A 13 -19.03 15.42 -13.04
N ARG A 14 -18.95 16.60 -13.66
CA ARG A 14 -17.75 17.08 -14.37
C ARG A 14 -17.21 18.40 -13.84
N GLY A 15 -17.08 18.50 -12.52
CA GLY A 15 -15.99 19.27 -11.93
C GLY A 15 -14.73 18.40 -11.98
N PRO A 16 -13.56 18.92 -12.32
CA PRO A 16 -12.40 18.05 -12.51
C PRO A 16 -12.06 17.37 -11.18
N SER A 17 -12.06 16.03 -11.17
CA SER A 17 -11.92 15.22 -9.95
C SER A 17 -10.52 15.29 -9.32
N TRP A 18 -9.68 16.22 -9.78
CA TRP A 18 -8.42 16.58 -9.14
C TRP A 18 -8.60 17.55 -7.98
N ALA A 19 -9.82 18.08 -7.73
CA ALA A 19 -10.09 18.83 -6.51
C ALA A 19 -9.61 17.97 -5.33
N ALA A 20 -8.44 18.34 -4.81
CA ALA A 20 -7.65 17.47 -3.97
C ALA A 20 -8.52 17.15 -2.76
N ALA A 21 -8.98 15.89 -2.68
CA ALA A 21 -9.60 15.41 -1.46
C ALA A 21 -8.63 15.78 -0.33
N PRO A 22 -9.12 16.39 0.78
CA PRO A 22 -8.25 16.84 1.85
C PRO A 22 -7.30 15.70 2.19
N ALA A 23 -5.99 15.97 2.07
CA ALA A 23 -4.97 14.95 2.20
C ALA A 23 -5.23 14.21 3.51
N ALA A 24 -5.61 12.93 3.40
CA ALA A 24 -5.91 12.13 4.58
C ALA A 24 -4.70 12.23 5.52
N PRO A 25 -4.92 12.46 6.83
CA PRO A 25 -3.83 12.73 7.76
C PRO A 25 -2.74 11.66 7.61
N VAL A 26 -1.52 12.14 7.38
CA VAL A 26 -0.37 11.27 7.08
C VAL A 26 -0.11 10.41 8.31
N SER A 27 -0.59 9.17 8.27
CA SER A 27 -0.41 8.24 9.37
C SER A 27 1.04 7.77 9.34
N ARG A 28 1.84 8.26 10.29
CA ARG A 28 3.24 7.84 10.47
C ARG A 28 3.34 6.33 10.66
N VAL A 29 2.36 5.73 11.33
CA VAL A 29 2.25 4.28 11.52
C VAL A 29 2.02 3.58 10.19
N ARG A 30 1.14 4.10 9.33
CA ARG A 30 0.91 3.56 7.98
C ARG A 30 2.13 3.73 7.08
N ALA A 31 2.84 4.85 7.17
CA ALA A 31 4.08 5.08 6.44
C ALA A 31 5.19 4.11 6.89
N VAL A 32 5.35 3.91 8.21
CA VAL A 32 6.32 2.95 8.75
C VAL A 32 5.94 1.50 8.42
N ALA A 33 4.66 1.18 8.40
CA ALA A 33 4.18 -0.11 7.96
C ALA A 33 4.39 -0.31 6.45
N LEU A 34 4.35 0.74 5.63
CA LEU A 34 4.58 0.65 4.19
C LEU A 34 6.05 0.71 3.78
N LEU A 35 6.95 1.18 4.65
CA LEU A 35 8.40 1.22 4.40
C LEU A 35 8.99 -0.08 3.83
N PRO A 36 8.60 -1.29 4.28
CA PRO A 36 9.04 -2.53 3.64
C PRO A 36 8.59 -2.65 2.18
N ALA A 37 7.38 -2.20 1.85
CA ALA A 37 6.86 -2.21 0.48
C ALA A 37 7.43 -1.09 -0.40
N ASP A 38 8.04 -0.07 0.21
CA ASP A 38 8.76 0.98 -0.50
C ASP A 38 10.18 0.50 -0.85
N TYR A 39 10.47 0.43 -2.15
CA TYR A 39 11.75 -0.05 -2.70
C TYR A 39 13.01 0.67 -2.18
N GLY A 40 12.88 1.77 -1.43
CA GLY A 40 13.99 2.49 -0.81
C GLY A 40 14.83 1.63 0.14
N VAL A 41 14.22 0.70 0.87
CA VAL A 41 14.96 -0.22 1.75
C VAL A 41 15.79 -1.21 0.93
N PHE A 42 15.28 -1.66 -0.20
CA PHE A 42 16.03 -2.50 -1.15
C PHE A 42 17.23 -1.74 -1.73
N CYS A 43 17.04 -0.46 -2.07
CA CYS A 43 18.12 0.42 -2.52
C CYS A 43 19.24 0.57 -1.48
N LEU A 44 18.90 0.66 -0.19
CA LEU A 44 19.90 0.74 0.88
C LEU A 44 20.75 -0.54 1.00
N VAL A 45 20.18 -1.72 0.76
CA VAL A 45 20.93 -2.99 0.78
C VAL A 45 22.00 -3.03 -0.32
N PHE A 46 21.75 -2.40 -1.48
CA PHE A 46 22.75 -2.34 -2.55
C PHE A 46 24.00 -1.50 -2.21
N LEU A 47 23.94 -0.59 -1.23
CA LEU A 47 25.14 0.11 -0.75
C LEU A 47 26.17 -0.86 -0.16
N LEU A 48 25.74 -2.06 0.28
CA LEU A 48 26.60 -3.08 0.87
C LEU A 48 27.29 -3.96 -0.18
N LEU A 49 27.12 -3.71 -1.49
CA LEU A 49 27.62 -4.57 -2.57
C LEU A 49 29.14 -4.77 -2.55
N GLY A 50 29.90 -3.82 -1.98
CA GLY A 50 31.35 -3.93 -1.78
C GLY A 50 31.78 -4.94 -0.71
N ALA A 51 30.86 -5.42 0.13
CA ALA A 51 31.13 -6.37 1.22
C ALA A 51 30.15 -7.56 1.16
N PRO A 52 30.53 -8.69 0.52
CA PRO A 52 29.63 -9.82 0.26
C PRO A 52 28.97 -10.41 1.51
N GLY A 53 29.67 -10.42 2.65
CA GLY A 53 29.13 -10.88 3.93
C GLY A 53 28.02 -9.98 4.46
N ALA A 54 28.27 -8.67 4.47
CA ALA A 54 27.30 -7.67 4.94
C ALA A 54 26.09 -7.60 4.00
N PHE A 55 26.31 -7.68 2.68
CA PHE A 55 25.24 -7.74 1.69
C PHE A 55 24.30 -8.93 1.91
N ARG A 56 24.85 -10.14 2.08
CA ARG A 56 24.04 -11.35 2.33
C ARG A 56 23.23 -11.25 3.62
N ALA A 57 23.82 -10.76 4.70
CA ALA A 57 23.13 -10.57 5.97
C ALA A 57 22.00 -9.52 5.83
N GLY A 58 22.28 -8.36 5.22
CA GLY A 58 21.28 -7.32 4.97
C GLY A 58 20.13 -7.81 4.09
N TYR A 59 20.44 -8.56 3.04
CA TYR A 59 19.45 -9.14 2.14
C TYR A 59 18.59 -10.20 2.83
N ALA A 60 19.17 -11.07 3.67
CA ALA A 60 18.43 -12.07 4.43
C ALA A 60 17.47 -11.43 5.44
N VAL A 61 17.91 -10.39 6.16
CA VAL A 61 17.05 -9.63 7.08
C VAL A 61 15.89 -8.99 6.31
N LEU A 62 16.18 -8.36 5.17
CA LEU A 62 15.14 -7.74 4.34
C LEU A 62 14.10 -8.76 3.86
N ALA A 63 14.55 -9.94 3.43
CA ALA A 63 13.68 -11.03 3.00
C ALA A 63 12.77 -11.48 4.15
N VAL A 64 13.31 -11.69 5.35
CA VAL A 64 12.52 -12.09 6.54
C VAL A 64 11.47 -11.04 6.87
N VAL A 65 11.83 -9.76 6.90
CA VAL A 65 10.90 -8.66 7.17
C VAL A 65 9.76 -8.64 6.14
N HIS A 66 10.09 -8.79 4.86
CA HIS A 66 9.08 -8.87 3.79
C HIS A 66 8.14 -10.06 3.96
N THR A 67 8.67 -11.25 4.22
CA THR A 67 7.86 -12.46 4.40
C THR A 67 6.91 -12.31 5.60
N LEU A 68 7.40 -11.78 6.72
CA LEU A 68 6.57 -11.52 7.90
C LEU A 68 5.46 -10.50 7.60
N PHE A 69 5.80 -9.42 6.90
CA PHE A 69 4.84 -8.38 6.55
C PHE A 69 3.74 -8.93 5.63
N LEU A 70 4.12 -9.69 4.60
CA LEU A 70 3.20 -10.34 3.68
C LEU A 70 2.29 -11.34 4.40
N ALA A 71 2.85 -12.18 5.26
CA ALA A 71 2.08 -13.16 6.04
C ALA A 71 1.09 -12.47 7.00
N ALA A 72 1.51 -11.41 7.68
CA ALA A 72 0.65 -10.65 8.59
C ALA A 72 -0.51 -9.98 7.85
N PHE A 73 -0.23 -9.35 6.70
CA PHE A 73 -1.27 -8.78 5.84
C PHE A 73 -2.22 -9.87 5.35
N LEU A 74 -1.68 -10.96 4.80
CA LEU A 74 -2.50 -12.06 4.28
C LEU A 74 -3.43 -12.62 5.37
N ALA A 75 -2.91 -12.85 6.58
CA ALA A 75 -3.71 -13.30 7.72
C ALA A 75 -4.79 -12.29 8.12
N LYS A 76 -4.47 -10.98 8.12
CA LYS A 76 -5.45 -9.92 8.39
C LYS A 76 -6.59 -9.94 7.36
N TRP A 77 -6.28 -9.95 6.07
CA TRP A 77 -7.28 -9.96 5.01
C TRP A 77 -8.12 -11.25 5.02
N PHE A 78 -7.49 -12.42 5.24
CA PHE A 78 -8.22 -13.68 5.37
C PHE A 78 -9.17 -13.69 6.58
N ARG A 79 -8.78 -13.06 7.69
CA ARG A 79 -9.65 -12.92 8.86
C ARG A 79 -10.84 -12.02 8.57
N GLU A 80 -10.61 -10.89 7.91
CA GLU A 80 -11.68 -9.96 7.51
C GLU A 80 -12.66 -10.62 6.53
N LEU A 81 -12.17 -11.33 5.51
CA LEU A 81 -13.02 -12.08 4.58
C LEU A 81 -13.85 -13.17 5.26
N LYS A 82 -13.26 -13.91 6.21
CA LYS A 82 -13.99 -14.91 6.99
C LYS A 82 -15.08 -14.27 7.86
N ALA A 83 -14.81 -13.11 8.46
CA ALA A 83 -15.79 -12.38 9.25
C ALA A 83 -16.96 -11.89 8.38
N LEU A 84 -16.69 -11.38 7.18
CA LEU A 84 -17.72 -10.95 6.22
C LEU A 84 -18.57 -12.10 5.67
N ARG A 85 -18.05 -13.32 5.62
CA ARG A 85 -18.79 -14.51 5.18
C ARG A 85 -19.69 -15.11 6.28
N ALA A 86 -19.41 -14.79 7.55
CA ALA A 86 -20.10 -15.38 8.70
C ALA A 86 -21.27 -14.53 9.21
N GLY A 87 -21.39 -13.27 8.79
CA GLY A 87 -22.53 -12.39 9.05
C GLY A 87 -23.40 -12.24 7.81
#